data_AF-A0A7W9LTB2-F1
#
_entry.id   AF-A0A7W9LTB2-F1
#
_cell.length_a   1.000
_cell.length_b   1.000
_cell.length_c   1.000
_cell.angle_alpha   90.00
_cell.angle_beta   90.00
_cell.angle_gamma   90.00
#
_symmetry.space_group_name_H-M   'P 1'
#
loop_
_entity.id
_entity.type
_entity.pdbx_description
1 polymer ?
#
loop_
_entity_poly.entity_id
_entity_poly.type
_entity_poly.pdbx_seq_one_letter_code
_entity_poly.pdbx_strand_id
1 'polypeptide(L)'
;MDLSSWMPPVIDQGQVPLCTAAVTTAIAGYYARRAERLEFTASVLFNYRLSRTLAGSAERKGSRLEHSFRAWAESGLCEEAAWPYDEHGRTRVDRDPPERCHATVRRTRPVARPLSAPDGAGMLELARRAIALGLPVSVEIRLCPTISMSLVNGGVIPVQLATEQSVGPHVVLLTGYDDQAGTAPYDRGTGPGAFQVRNSWGTGWGHKGYGLLPYAFFEQQLTGESWVVVEQDWEKQ
;
A
#
# COMPACT_ATOMS: atom_id res chain seq x y z
N MET A 1 -10.32 -0.01 -14.94
CA MET A 1 -8.91 -0.47 -15.08
C MET A 1 -8.55 -1.26 -13.83
N ASP A 2 -7.86 -2.39 -13.94
CA ASP A 2 -7.54 -3.26 -12.79
C ASP A 2 -6.16 -3.93 -12.93
N LEU A 3 -5.30 -3.77 -11.92
CA LEU A 3 -3.96 -4.33 -11.80
C LEU A 3 -3.88 -5.47 -10.77
N SER A 4 -4.99 -5.80 -10.10
CA SER A 4 -5.03 -6.71 -8.95
C SER A 4 -4.56 -8.12 -9.26
N SER A 5 -4.74 -8.60 -10.50
CA SER A 5 -4.29 -9.93 -10.94
C SER A 5 -2.77 -10.12 -10.90
N TRP A 6 -2.00 -9.03 -10.91
CA TRP A 6 -0.54 -9.06 -10.83
C TRP A 6 -0.02 -8.99 -9.40
N MET A 7 -0.88 -8.68 -8.42
CA MET A 7 -0.47 -8.46 -7.04
C MET A 7 -0.20 -9.79 -6.30
N PRO A 8 0.79 -9.84 -5.40
CA PRO A 8 1.02 -11.02 -4.55
C PRO A 8 -0.14 -11.23 -3.56
N PRO A 9 -0.19 -12.33 -2.80
CA PRO A 9 -1.21 -12.55 -1.76
C PRO A 9 -1.33 -11.37 -0.78
N VAL A 10 -2.56 -11.04 -0.35
CA VAL A 10 -2.82 -9.97 0.65
C VAL A 10 -2.34 -10.43 2.03
N ILE A 11 -1.60 -9.56 2.72
CA ILE A 11 -1.21 -9.81 4.11
C ILE A 11 -2.30 -9.33 5.07
N ASP A 12 -2.33 -9.91 6.26
CA ASP A 12 -2.98 -9.32 7.42
C ASP A 12 -1.90 -8.74 8.33
N GLN A 13 -1.93 -7.44 8.63
CA GLN A 13 -0.97 -6.79 9.53
C GLN A 13 -1.38 -6.90 11.02
N GLY A 14 -2.59 -7.38 11.30
CA GLY A 14 -3.17 -7.39 12.64
C GLY A 14 -3.06 -6.03 13.35
N GLN A 15 -2.47 -6.04 14.54
CA GLN A 15 -2.28 -4.83 15.36
C GLN A 15 -0.92 -4.15 15.14
N VAL A 16 -0.11 -4.64 14.20
CA VAL A 16 1.22 -4.08 13.93
C VAL A 16 1.10 -3.02 12.81
N PRO A 17 1.68 -1.82 12.96
CA PRO A 17 1.62 -0.76 11.94
C PRO A 17 2.57 -1.04 10.76
N LEU A 18 2.28 -2.08 9.96
CA LEU A 18 3.09 -2.54 8.83
C LEU A 18 2.72 -1.93 7.48
N CYS A 19 1.72 -1.05 7.42
CA CYS A 19 1.09 -0.60 6.17
C CYS A 19 2.09 -0.13 5.09
N THR A 20 3.11 0.66 5.43
CA THR A 20 4.12 1.11 4.45
C THR A 20 4.97 -0.03 3.90
N ALA A 21 5.34 -0.99 4.75
CA ALA A 21 6.09 -2.18 4.34
C ALA A 21 5.20 -3.11 3.48
N ALA A 22 3.93 -3.28 3.87
CA ALA A 22 2.95 -4.08 3.14
C ALA A 22 2.73 -3.57 1.71
N VAL A 23 2.62 -2.25 1.55
CA VAL A 23 2.50 -1.61 0.24
C VAL A 23 3.79 -1.77 -0.57
N THR A 24 4.94 -1.57 0.06
CA THR A 24 6.25 -1.72 -0.60
C THR A 24 6.47 -3.15 -1.11
N THR A 25 6.22 -4.16 -0.28
CA THR A 25 6.39 -5.57 -0.68
C THR A 25 5.37 -6.01 -1.72
N ALA A 26 4.14 -5.46 -1.67
CA ALA A 26 3.15 -5.70 -2.72
C ALA A 26 3.59 -5.16 -4.08
N ILE A 27 4.18 -3.96 -4.13
CA ILE A 27 4.70 -3.37 -5.38
C ILE A 27 5.89 -4.18 -5.92
N ALA A 28 6.79 -4.65 -5.04
CA ALA A 28 7.89 -5.49 -5.47
C ALA A 28 7.43 -6.83 -6.06
N GLY A 29 6.46 -7.50 -5.43
CA GLY A 29 5.86 -8.73 -5.97
C GLY A 29 5.10 -8.49 -7.27
N TYR A 30 4.45 -7.33 -7.40
CA TYR A 30 3.79 -6.89 -8.62
C TYR A 30 4.78 -6.80 -9.80
N TYR A 31 5.94 -6.16 -9.62
CA TYR A 31 6.96 -6.08 -10.68
C TYR A 31 7.59 -7.42 -10.99
N ALA A 32 7.92 -8.23 -9.97
CA ALA A 32 8.44 -9.57 -10.19
C ALA A 32 7.48 -10.43 -11.06
N ARG A 33 6.18 -10.38 -10.77
CA ARG A 33 5.20 -11.12 -11.58
C ARG A 33 4.97 -10.50 -12.95
N ARG A 34 4.78 -9.19 -13.02
CA ARG A 34 4.36 -8.52 -14.26
C ARG A 34 5.50 -8.33 -15.26
N ALA A 35 6.70 -8.00 -14.78
CA ALA A 35 7.87 -7.77 -15.63
C ALA A 35 8.61 -9.08 -15.95
N GLU A 36 8.82 -9.91 -14.93
CA GLU A 36 9.74 -11.06 -15.01
C GLU A 36 9.04 -12.41 -15.04
N ARG A 37 7.71 -12.45 -14.89
CA ARG A 37 6.92 -13.69 -14.80
C ARG A 37 7.39 -14.59 -13.64
N LEU A 38 7.89 -13.96 -12.58
CA LEU A 38 8.38 -14.61 -11.37
C LEU A 38 7.34 -14.51 -10.25
N GLU A 39 7.11 -15.64 -9.58
CA GLU A 39 6.36 -15.67 -8.33
C GLU A 39 7.26 -15.23 -7.18
N PHE A 40 7.02 -14.04 -6.64
CA PHE A 40 7.80 -13.49 -5.55
C PHE A 40 6.89 -12.76 -4.55
N THR A 41 6.91 -13.23 -3.30
CA THR A 41 6.25 -12.57 -2.17
C THR A 41 7.34 -12.09 -1.22
N ALA A 42 7.57 -10.77 -1.18
CA ALA A 42 8.61 -10.18 -0.37
C ALA A 42 8.27 -10.15 1.12
N SER A 43 9.27 -10.35 1.98
CA SER A 43 9.12 -10.33 3.44
C SER A 43 8.72 -8.96 3.94
N VAL A 44 7.51 -8.86 4.50
CA VAL A 44 7.03 -7.60 5.12
C VAL A 44 7.88 -7.23 6.33
N LEU A 45 8.32 -8.22 7.11
CA LEU A 45 9.18 -8.00 8.29
C LEU A 45 10.55 -7.45 7.92
N PHE A 46 11.15 -7.99 6.85
CA PHE A 46 12.45 -7.54 6.38
C PHE A 46 12.42 -6.05 6.00
N ASN A 47 11.46 -5.65 5.17
CA ASN A 47 11.29 -4.25 4.79
C ASN A 47 10.94 -3.38 6.01
N TYR A 48 10.05 -3.86 6.89
CA TYR A 48 9.63 -3.12 8.07
C TYR A 48 10.80 -2.84 9.03
N ARG A 49 11.63 -3.83 9.35
CA ARG A 49 12.80 -3.65 10.23
C ARG A 49 13.80 -2.65 9.64
N LEU A 50 14.15 -2.82 8.37
CA LEU A 50 15.13 -1.96 7.70
C LEU A 50 14.63 -0.52 7.52
N SER A 51 13.35 -0.34 7.17
CA SER A 51 12.77 0.99 7.01
C SER A 51 12.75 1.76 8.34
N ARG A 52 12.48 1.08 9.47
CA ARG A 52 12.55 1.69 10.80
C ARG A 52 13.97 2.09 11.19
N THR A 53 14.97 1.27 10.87
CA THR A 53 16.38 1.61 11.05
C THR A 53 16.76 2.87 10.26
N LEU A 54 16.37 2.97 8.98
CA LEU A 54 16.59 4.16 8.17
C LEU A 54 15.87 5.40 8.72
N ALA A 55 14.72 5.19 9.35
CA ALA A 55 13.94 6.23 10.02
C ALA A 55 14.50 6.61 11.42
N GLY A 56 15.72 6.19 11.75
CA GLY A 56 16.49 6.56 12.93
C GLY A 56 16.33 5.66 14.15
N SER A 57 15.37 4.73 14.15
CA SER A 57 15.22 3.77 15.25
C SER A 57 14.45 2.55 14.79
N ALA A 58 15.10 1.38 14.88
CA ALA A 58 14.51 0.11 14.49
C ALA A 58 13.37 -0.35 15.43
N GLU A 59 13.21 0.29 16.59
CA GLU A 59 12.20 -0.01 17.63
C GLU A 59 10.98 0.91 17.56
N ARG A 60 10.98 1.91 16.67
CA ARG A 60 9.85 2.85 16.52
C ARG A 60 8.57 2.13 16.08
N LYS A 61 7.41 2.75 16.30
CA LYS A 61 6.14 2.26 15.74
C LYS A 61 5.93 2.82 14.34
N GLY A 62 5.73 1.94 13.36
CA GLY A 62 5.49 2.33 11.97
C GLY A 62 6.72 2.91 11.28
N SER A 63 6.56 3.20 9.99
CA SER A 63 7.59 3.83 9.16
C SER A 63 6.93 4.83 8.20
N ARG A 64 7.69 5.37 7.23
CA ARG A 64 7.17 6.19 6.13
C ARG A 64 7.40 5.48 4.81
N LEU A 65 6.64 5.85 3.78
CA LEU A 65 6.80 5.33 2.42
C LEU A 65 8.23 5.54 1.91
N GLU A 66 8.77 6.76 2.07
CA GLU A 66 10.15 7.09 1.71
C GLU A 66 11.16 6.09 2.28
N HIS A 67 11.14 5.84 3.59
CA HIS A 67 12.06 4.90 4.23
C HIS A 67 11.83 3.45 3.79
N SER A 68 10.59 3.08 3.51
CA SER A 68 10.25 1.71 3.08
C SER A 68 10.74 1.44 1.65
N PHE A 69 10.57 2.40 0.74
CA PHE A 69 11.13 2.33 -0.61
C PHE A 69 12.65 2.43 -0.62
N ARG A 70 13.22 3.30 0.21
CA ARG A 70 14.68 3.40 0.36
C ARG A 70 15.29 2.13 0.92
N ALA A 71 14.66 1.48 1.91
CA ALA A 71 15.09 0.18 2.41
C ALA A 71 15.11 -0.88 1.30
N TRP A 72 14.06 -0.92 0.47
CA TRP A 72 14.04 -1.79 -0.71
C TRP A 72 15.17 -1.45 -1.69
N ALA A 73 15.37 -0.18 -2.03
CA ALA A 73 16.41 0.24 -2.96
C ALA A 73 17.84 -0.08 -2.49
N GLU A 74 18.13 0.13 -1.19
CA GLU A 74 19.48 -0.07 -0.63
C GLU A 74 19.78 -1.54 -0.31
N SER A 75 18.79 -2.27 0.19
CA SER A 75 19.01 -3.61 0.76
C SER A 75 18.38 -4.73 -0.05
N GLY A 76 17.57 -4.44 -1.06
CA GLY A 76 16.71 -5.42 -1.72
C GLY A 76 15.63 -5.98 -0.79
N LEU A 77 14.98 -7.05 -1.21
CA LEU A 77 13.94 -7.75 -0.42
C LEU A 77 14.20 -9.25 -0.45
N CYS A 78 14.12 -9.91 0.71
CA CYS A 78 14.09 -11.38 0.77
C CYS A 78 12.65 -11.88 0.63
N GLU A 79 12.48 -13.18 0.40
CA GLU A 79 11.16 -13.82 0.37
C GLU A 79 10.52 -13.87 1.76
N GLU A 80 9.20 -13.78 1.81
CA GLU A 80 8.38 -13.96 3.01
C GLU A 80 8.64 -15.32 3.67
N ALA A 81 8.88 -16.38 2.88
CA ALA A 81 9.24 -17.71 3.40
C ALA A 81 10.55 -17.71 4.22
N ALA A 82 11.48 -16.79 3.94
CA ALA A 82 12.69 -16.65 4.73
C ALA A 82 12.41 -16.01 6.10
N TRP A 83 11.45 -15.09 6.21
CA TRP A 83 11.07 -14.52 7.51
C TRP A 83 9.58 -14.21 7.56
N PRO A 84 8.77 -15.24 7.90
CA PRO A 84 7.33 -15.13 7.83
C PRO A 84 6.77 -14.21 8.90
N TYR A 85 5.76 -13.44 8.52
CA TYR A 85 4.87 -12.72 9.38
C TYR A 85 3.72 -13.62 9.85
N ASP A 86 3.40 -13.52 11.13
CA ASP A 86 2.26 -14.14 11.80
C ASP A 86 1.57 -13.07 12.67
N GLU A 87 0.37 -12.71 12.24
CA GLU A 87 -0.53 -11.73 12.86
C GLU A 87 -1.02 -12.15 14.25
N HIS A 88 -1.01 -13.46 14.55
CA HIS A 88 -1.50 -14.04 15.81
C HIS A 88 -0.51 -13.98 16.97
N GLY A 89 0.61 -13.26 16.80
CA GLY A 89 1.51 -12.91 17.90
C GLY A 89 2.74 -13.79 18.09
N ARG A 90 3.02 -14.75 17.20
CA ARG A 90 4.34 -15.44 17.21
C ARG A 90 5.47 -14.55 16.66
N THR A 91 5.12 -13.42 16.05
CA THR A 91 6.06 -12.53 15.38
C THR A 91 6.71 -11.54 16.32
N ARG A 92 8.05 -11.47 16.27
CA ARG A 92 8.84 -10.43 16.94
C ARG A 92 9.39 -9.45 15.92
N VAL A 93 8.61 -8.41 15.63
CA VAL A 93 8.90 -7.38 14.61
C VAL A 93 10.18 -6.59 14.90
N ASP A 94 10.58 -6.55 16.17
CA ASP A 94 11.77 -5.84 16.68
C ASP A 94 13.05 -6.68 16.66
N ARG A 95 12.98 -7.95 16.24
CA ARG A 95 14.20 -8.72 16.01
C ARG A 95 14.90 -8.25 14.76
N ASP A 96 16.21 -8.40 14.74
CA ASP A 96 16.97 -8.25 13.50
C ASP A 96 16.68 -9.39 12.53
N PRO A 97 16.84 -9.14 11.21
CA PRO A 97 16.59 -10.16 10.22
C PRO A 97 17.49 -11.39 10.42
N PRO A 98 16.94 -12.61 10.33
CA PRO A 98 17.74 -13.82 10.27
C PRO A 98 18.74 -13.76 9.10
N GLU A 99 19.93 -14.35 9.28
CA GLU A 99 21.00 -14.35 8.26
C GLU A 99 20.53 -14.87 6.89
N ARG A 100 19.65 -15.87 6.87
CA ARG A 100 19.04 -16.41 5.63
C ARG A 100 18.27 -15.36 4.81
N CYS A 101 17.75 -14.29 5.42
CA CYS A 101 17.14 -13.18 4.69
C CYS A 101 18.17 -12.49 3.82
N HIS A 102 19.31 -12.14 4.41
CA HIS A 102 20.41 -11.46 3.73
C HIS A 102 21.02 -12.31 2.60
N ALA A 103 21.07 -13.63 2.78
CA ALA A 103 21.57 -14.56 1.77
C ALA A 103 20.64 -14.74 0.56
N THR A 104 19.33 -14.48 0.72
CA THR A 104 18.29 -14.72 -0.32
C THR A 104 17.67 -13.44 -0.86
N VAL A 105 18.29 -12.29 -0.58
CA VAL A 105 17.81 -10.99 -1.06
C VAL A 105 17.78 -10.96 -2.58
N ARG A 106 16.61 -10.64 -3.13
CA ARG A 106 16.44 -10.17 -4.49
C ARG A 106 16.77 -8.68 -4.54
N ARG A 107 17.82 -8.31 -5.28
CA ARG A 107 18.21 -6.92 -5.50
C ARG A 107 17.63 -6.41 -6.81
N THR A 108 16.81 -5.38 -6.72
CA THR A 108 16.33 -4.61 -7.86
C THR A 108 16.63 -3.14 -7.69
N ARG A 109 16.27 -2.34 -8.71
CA ARG A 109 16.51 -0.90 -8.73
C ARG A 109 15.17 -0.15 -8.80
N PRO A 110 14.38 -0.14 -7.70
CA PRO A 110 13.16 0.65 -7.64
C PRO A 110 13.50 2.14 -7.61
N VAL A 111 12.80 2.92 -8.43
CA VAL A 111 12.83 4.38 -8.41
C VAL A 111 11.48 4.87 -7.92
N ALA A 112 11.45 5.35 -6.67
CA ALA A 112 10.26 5.94 -6.07
C ALA A 112 10.15 7.43 -6.43
N ARG A 113 8.95 7.87 -6.80
CA ARG A 113 8.63 9.28 -7.09
C ARG A 113 7.36 9.69 -6.36
N PRO A 114 7.38 10.78 -5.58
CA PRO A 114 6.16 11.33 -5.03
C PRO A 114 5.32 11.91 -6.17
N LEU A 115 4.01 11.75 -6.07
CA LEU A 115 3.05 12.41 -6.94
C LEU A 115 2.67 13.76 -6.30
N SER A 116 2.55 14.78 -7.13
CA SER A 116 2.12 16.11 -6.71
C SER A 116 1.34 16.77 -7.82
N ALA A 117 0.26 17.46 -7.44
CA ALA A 117 -0.57 18.25 -8.31
C ALA A 117 -1.03 19.53 -7.58
N PRO A 118 -1.41 20.60 -8.29
CA PRO A 118 -1.82 21.86 -7.66
C PRO A 118 -3.08 21.76 -6.81
N ASP A 119 -3.98 20.82 -7.14
CA ASP A 119 -5.26 20.63 -6.48
C ASP A 119 -5.68 19.15 -6.48
N GLY A 120 -6.81 18.88 -5.81
CA GLY A 120 -7.37 17.53 -5.66
C GLY A 120 -7.80 16.88 -6.97
N ALA A 121 -8.35 17.67 -7.91
CA ALA A 121 -8.77 17.17 -9.22
C ALA A 121 -7.56 16.76 -10.08
N GLY A 122 -6.50 17.57 -10.08
CA GLY A 122 -5.24 17.25 -10.73
C GLY A 122 -4.58 16.02 -10.11
N MET A 123 -4.67 15.86 -8.79
CA MET A 123 -4.12 14.69 -8.10
C MET A 123 -4.89 13.40 -8.43
N LEU A 124 -6.22 13.49 -8.47
CA LEU A 124 -7.11 12.41 -8.92
C LEU A 124 -6.74 11.96 -10.33
N GLU A 125 -6.63 12.90 -11.27
CA GLU A 125 -6.26 12.62 -12.66
C GLU A 125 -4.86 12.04 -12.79
N LEU A 126 -3.89 12.55 -12.02
CA LEU A 126 -2.53 12.02 -12.01
C LEU A 126 -2.48 10.57 -11.52
N ALA A 127 -3.21 10.24 -10.45
CA ALA A 127 -3.33 8.88 -9.94
C ALA A 127 -4.03 7.95 -10.96
N ARG A 128 -5.14 8.39 -11.57
CA ARG A 128 -5.82 7.64 -12.64
C ARG A 128 -4.89 7.35 -13.82
N ARG A 129 -4.13 8.36 -14.27
CA ARG A 129 -3.14 8.20 -15.35
C ARG A 129 -2.03 7.22 -14.99
N ALA A 130 -1.49 7.28 -13.77
CA ALA A 130 -0.49 6.33 -13.31
C ALA A 130 -1.02 4.88 -13.40
N ILE A 131 -2.23 4.62 -12.90
CA ILE A 131 -2.87 3.30 -12.99
C ILE A 131 -3.10 2.89 -14.45
N ALA A 132 -3.54 3.80 -15.31
CA ALA A 132 -3.71 3.54 -16.75
C ALA A 132 -2.38 3.23 -17.47
N LEU A 133 -1.26 3.73 -16.96
CA LEU A 133 0.08 3.36 -17.41
C LEU A 133 0.57 2.02 -16.85
N GLY A 134 -0.21 1.39 -15.97
CA GLY A 134 0.18 0.15 -15.30
C GLY A 134 1.05 0.39 -14.08
N LEU A 135 0.91 1.54 -13.42
CA LEU A 135 1.65 1.86 -12.21
C LEU A 135 0.68 1.89 -11.01
N PRO A 136 0.80 0.94 -10.06
CA PRO A 136 0.12 1.05 -8.78
C PRO A 136 0.53 2.32 -8.04
N VAL A 137 -0.40 2.93 -7.31
CA VAL A 137 -0.16 4.20 -6.59
C VAL A 137 -0.31 3.96 -5.09
N SER A 138 0.73 4.21 -4.32
CA SER A 138 0.65 4.18 -2.86
C SER A 138 0.02 5.49 -2.39
N VAL A 139 -0.91 5.44 -1.44
CA VAL A 139 -1.61 6.63 -0.94
C VAL A 139 -1.72 6.56 0.57
N GLU A 140 -1.27 7.61 1.24
CA GLU A 140 -1.56 7.83 2.65
C GLU A 140 -2.96 8.41 2.82
N ILE A 141 -3.71 7.86 3.77
CA ILE A 141 -4.98 8.38 4.25
C ILE A 141 -4.92 8.50 5.76
N ARG A 142 -5.75 9.38 6.33
CA ARG A 142 -5.92 9.40 7.79
C ARG A 142 -6.64 8.12 8.21
N LEU A 143 -6.22 7.51 9.31
CA LEU A 143 -6.98 6.44 9.95
C LEU A 143 -7.95 7.08 10.92
N CYS A 144 -9.20 7.26 10.50
CA CYS A 144 -10.24 7.81 11.36
C CYS A 144 -11.23 6.70 11.80
N PRO A 145 -11.91 6.82 12.96
CA PRO A 145 -12.84 5.81 13.46
C PRO A 145 -13.88 5.33 12.45
N THR A 146 -14.39 6.20 11.58
CA THR A 146 -15.37 5.89 10.53
C THR A 146 -14.85 4.86 9.53
N ILE A 147 -13.54 4.73 9.35
CA ILE A 147 -12.96 3.68 8.49
C ILE A 147 -13.34 2.27 8.98
N SER A 148 -13.63 2.08 10.28
CA SER A 148 -14.14 0.80 10.78
C SER A 148 -15.42 0.32 10.09
N MET A 149 -16.25 1.22 9.54
CA MET A 149 -17.42 0.83 8.75
C MET A 149 -17.03 0.04 7.49
N SER A 150 -15.81 0.22 6.99
CA SER A 150 -15.29 -0.55 5.85
C SER A 150 -15.23 -2.06 6.12
N LEU A 151 -15.18 -2.46 7.40
CA LEU A 151 -15.17 -3.88 7.82
C LEU A 151 -16.50 -4.59 7.54
N VAL A 152 -17.61 -3.85 7.46
CA VAL A 152 -18.95 -4.43 7.34
C VAL A 152 -19.70 -3.99 6.09
N ASN A 153 -19.16 -3.02 5.33
CA ASN A 153 -19.81 -2.46 4.15
C ASN A 153 -19.25 -2.97 2.80
N GLY A 154 -18.48 -4.07 2.82
CA GLY A 154 -17.84 -4.60 1.62
C GLY A 154 -16.54 -3.89 1.23
N GLY A 155 -15.90 -3.14 2.15
CA GLY A 155 -14.57 -2.56 1.92
C GLY A 155 -14.59 -1.17 1.27
N VAL A 156 -15.72 -0.46 1.28
CA VAL A 156 -15.76 0.95 0.87
C VAL A 156 -15.23 1.80 2.02
N ILE A 157 -14.09 2.46 1.81
CA ILE A 157 -13.51 3.37 2.80
C ILE A 157 -14.36 4.64 2.83
N PRO A 158 -15.07 4.95 3.93
CA PRO A 158 -15.95 6.11 3.95
C PRO A 158 -15.17 7.41 3.98
N VAL A 159 -15.66 8.39 3.21
CA VAL A 159 -15.13 9.76 3.20
C VAL A 159 -15.23 10.32 4.62
N GLN A 160 -14.11 10.87 5.09
CA GLN A 160 -13.97 11.33 6.46
C GLN A 160 -14.73 12.64 6.69
N LEU A 161 -15.25 12.83 7.89
CA LEU A 161 -15.79 14.13 8.28
C LEU A 161 -14.64 15.09 8.60
N ALA A 162 -14.83 16.37 8.30
CA ALA A 162 -13.87 17.42 8.66
C ALA A 162 -13.63 17.50 10.18
N THR A 163 -14.64 17.12 10.98
CA THR A 163 -14.57 17.11 12.45
C THR A 163 -13.94 15.85 13.03
N GLU A 164 -13.63 14.86 12.19
CA GLU A 164 -13.18 13.56 12.65
C GLU A 164 -11.70 13.57 13.02
N GLN A 165 -11.40 13.10 14.23
CA GLN A 165 -10.04 12.98 14.73
C GLN A 165 -9.37 11.72 14.16
N SER A 166 -8.18 11.90 13.59
CA SER A 166 -7.34 10.81 13.11
C SER A 166 -6.63 10.14 14.29
N VAL A 167 -6.60 8.80 14.30
CA VAL A 167 -5.80 8.00 15.24
C VAL A 167 -4.39 7.71 14.71
N GLY A 168 -4.09 8.10 13.47
CA GLY A 168 -2.78 7.94 12.84
C GLY A 168 -2.87 7.94 11.31
N PRO A 169 -1.73 7.90 10.60
CA PRO A 169 -1.73 7.66 9.15
C PRO A 169 -1.94 6.16 8.86
N HIS A 170 -2.57 5.86 7.72
CA HIS A 170 -2.63 4.54 7.13
C HIS A 170 -2.28 4.63 5.66
N VAL A 171 -1.59 3.64 5.13
CA VAL A 171 -1.17 3.62 3.72
C VAL A 171 -1.82 2.44 3.03
N VAL A 172 -2.42 2.71 1.88
CA VAL A 172 -3.06 1.71 1.02
C VAL A 172 -2.50 1.79 -0.40
N LEU A 173 -2.73 0.75 -1.20
CA LEU A 173 -2.25 0.69 -2.58
C LEU A 173 -3.44 0.75 -3.55
N LEU A 174 -3.46 1.77 -4.40
CA LEU A 174 -4.40 1.86 -5.52
C LEU A 174 -3.93 0.92 -6.62
N THR A 175 -4.83 0.05 -7.04
CA THR A 175 -4.56 -1.01 -8.03
C THR A 175 -5.49 -0.93 -9.23
N GLY A 176 -6.45 -0.03 -9.23
CA GLY A 176 -7.44 0.08 -10.28
C GLY A 176 -8.32 1.30 -10.06
N TYR A 177 -9.20 1.57 -11.01
CA TYR A 177 -10.26 2.57 -10.85
C TYR A 177 -11.47 2.21 -11.70
N ASP A 178 -12.62 2.67 -11.23
CA ASP A 178 -13.91 2.61 -11.91
C ASP A 178 -14.65 3.93 -11.69
N ASP A 179 -14.89 4.66 -12.77
CA ASP A 179 -15.53 5.97 -12.75
C ASP A 179 -17.04 5.90 -12.46
N GLN A 180 -17.63 4.71 -12.48
CA GLN A 180 -19.05 4.47 -12.21
C GLN A 180 -19.27 3.65 -10.93
N ALA A 181 -18.21 3.41 -10.15
CA ALA A 181 -18.33 2.69 -8.89
C ALA A 181 -19.31 3.38 -7.94
N GLY A 182 -20.32 2.63 -7.49
CA GLY A 182 -21.29 3.08 -6.50
C GLY A 182 -20.69 3.01 -5.10
N THR A 183 -20.45 4.16 -4.48
CA THR A 183 -19.84 4.28 -3.14
C THR A 183 -20.79 4.83 -2.08
N ALA A 184 -22.05 5.07 -2.44
CA ALA A 184 -23.06 5.57 -1.51
C ALA A 184 -23.39 4.54 -0.41
N PRO A 185 -23.74 4.99 0.81
CA PRO A 185 -23.72 6.39 1.28
C PRO A 185 -22.34 6.85 1.78
N TYR A 186 -21.30 6.04 1.60
CA TYR A 186 -19.96 6.24 2.18
C TYR A 186 -19.15 7.34 1.47
N ASP A 187 -19.56 7.72 0.27
CA ASP A 187 -19.09 8.89 -0.47
C ASP A 187 -19.66 10.22 0.03
N ARG A 188 -20.65 10.18 0.94
CA ARG A 188 -21.38 11.34 1.46
C ARG A 188 -21.99 12.22 0.38
N GLY A 189 -22.46 11.63 -0.71
CA GLY A 189 -23.19 12.34 -1.77
C GLY A 189 -22.30 13.14 -2.73
N THR A 190 -21.02 12.79 -2.80
CA THR A 190 -20.05 13.43 -3.72
C THR A 190 -20.12 12.90 -5.15
N GLY A 191 -20.79 11.77 -5.36
CA GLY A 191 -21.01 11.17 -6.67
C GLY A 191 -20.31 9.82 -6.84
N PRO A 192 -20.51 9.16 -7.99
CA PRO A 192 -19.88 7.89 -8.29
C PRO A 192 -18.38 8.06 -8.58
N GLY A 193 -17.65 6.95 -8.51
CA GLY A 193 -16.25 6.89 -8.90
C GLY A 193 -15.33 6.56 -7.73
N ALA A 194 -14.49 5.55 -7.92
CA ALA A 194 -13.58 5.10 -6.89
C ALA A 194 -12.32 4.45 -7.47
N PHE A 195 -11.25 4.52 -6.69
CA PHE A 195 -10.10 3.66 -6.87
C PHE A 195 -10.34 2.30 -6.22
N GLN A 196 -9.94 1.23 -6.91
CA GLN A 196 -9.81 -0.08 -6.31
C GLN A 196 -8.55 -0.10 -5.43
N VAL A 197 -8.74 -0.42 -4.16
CA VAL A 197 -7.71 -0.40 -3.15
C VAL A 197 -7.37 -1.81 -2.71
N ARG A 198 -6.08 -2.10 -2.65
CA ARG A 198 -5.53 -3.22 -1.90
C ARG A 198 -5.15 -2.74 -0.49
N ASN A 199 -5.71 -3.39 0.51
CA ASN A 199 -5.41 -3.11 1.92
C ASN A 199 -4.48 -4.19 2.50
N SER A 200 -4.09 -4.03 3.77
CA SER A 200 -3.22 -4.95 4.51
C SER A 200 -3.90 -5.51 5.77
N TRP A 201 -5.23 -5.66 5.73
CA TRP A 201 -6.06 -6.16 6.83
C TRP A 201 -6.63 -7.55 6.56
N GLY A 202 -5.84 -8.37 5.84
CA GLY A 202 -6.20 -9.73 5.52
C GLY A 202 -7.23 -9.86 4.40
N THR A 203 -7.43 -11.10 3.94
CA THR A 203 -8.36 -11.42 2.86
C THR A 203 -9.83 -11.35 3.29
N GLY A 204 -10.09 -11.30 4.61
CA GLY A 204 -11.44 -11.11 5.16
C GLY A 204 -11.96 -9.68 5.05
N TRP A 205 -11.09 -8.69 4.85
CA TRP A 205 -11.52 -7.30 4.63
C TRP A 205 -11.97 -7.08 3.18
N GLY A 206 -13.12 -6.42 3.01
CA GLY A 206 -13.69 -6.14 1.69
C GLY A 206 -13.90 -7.40 0.86
N HIS A 207 -13.53 -7.34 -0.42
CA HIS A 207 -13.54 -8.47 -1.33
C HIS A 207 -12.13 -9.03 -1.49
N LYS A 208 -11.80 -10.07 -0.70
CA LYS A 208 -10.48 -10.75 -0.73
C LYS A 208 -9.30 -9.82 -0.40
N GLY A 209 -9.50 -8.86 0.49
CA GLY A 209 -8.49 -7.86 0.86
C GLY A 209 -8.49 -6.60 -0.03
N TYR A 210 -9.45 -6.50 -0.95
CA TYR A 210 -9.64 -5.34 -1.83
C TYR A 210 -10.93 -4.62 -1.52
N GLY A 211 -10.95 -3.31 -1.76
CA GLY A 211 -12.09 -2.45 -1.50
C GLY A 211 -12.07 -1.22 -2.39
N LEU A 212 -12.81 -0.19 -2.00
CA LEU A 212 -12.97 1.03 -2.77
C LEU A 212 -12.58 2.26 -1.94
N LEU A 213 -11.84 3.17 -2.56
CA LEU A 213 -11.57 4.52 -2.06
C LEU A 213 -12.27 5.52 -2.97
N PRO A 214 -13.36 6.17 -2.53
CA PRO A 214 -14.08 7.15 -3.33
C PRO A 214 -13.18 8.27 -3.86
N TYR A 215 -13.42 8.75 -5.07
CA TYR A 215 -12.67 9.87 -5.67
C TYR A 215 -12.71 11.14 -4.83
N ALA A 216 -13.77 11.31 -4.03
CA ALA A 216 -13.90 12.38 -3.05
C ALA A 216 -12.71 12.52 -2.09
N PHE A 217 -11.97 11.44 -1.80
CA PHE A 217 -10.73 11.55 -0.99
C PHE A 217 -9.70 12.47 -1.65
N PHE A 218 -9.58 12.42 -2.98
CA PHE A 218 -8.66 13.25 -3.74
C PHE A 218 -9.23 14.65 -3.96
N GLU A 219 -10.48 14.74 -4.42
CA GLU A 219 -11.15 16.01 -4.72
C GLU A 219 -11.21 16.93 -3.49
N GLN A 220 -11.46 16.36 -2.31
CA GLN A 220 -11.49 17.07 -1.03
C GLN A 220 -10.13 17.16 -0.33
N GLN A 221 -9.05 16.69 -0.97
CA GLN A 221 -7.68 16.76 -0.44
C GLN A 221 -7.53 16.08 0.93
N LEU A 222 -8.17 14.92 1.09
CA LEU A 222 -8.14 14.10 2.32
C LEU A 222 -7.00 13.06 2.33
N THR A 223 -6.25 12.97 1.23
CA THR A 223 -5.06 12.12 1.12
C THR A 223 -3.81 12.85 1.60
N GLY A 224 -2.89 12.12 2.21
CA GLY A 224 -1.52 12.58 2.49
C GLY A 224 -0.60 12.38 1.29
N GLU A 225 0.60 11.88 1.54
CA GLU A 225 1.56 11.59 0.48
C GLU A 225 1.07 10.47 -0.46
N SER A 226 1.30 10.63 -1.75
CA SER A 226 1.12 9.55 -2.74
C SER A 226 2.40 9.34 -3.53
N TRP A 227 2.68 8.09 -3.86
CA TRP A 227 3.92 7.69 -4.51
C TRP A 227 3.67 6.66 -5.61
N VAL A 228 4.45 6.75 -6.67
CA VAL A 228 4.65 5.66 -7.62
C VAL A 228 6.06 5.13 -7.49
N VAL A 229 6.23 3.84 -7.75
CA VAL A 229 7.55 3.22 -7.86
C VAL A 229 7.63 2.53 -9.21
N VAL A 230 8.75 2.71 -9.89
CA VAL A 230 9.05 2.06 -11.18
C VAL A 230 10.36 1.31 -11.02
N GLU A 231 10.41 0.02 -11.35
CA GLU A 231 11.69 -0.68 -11.47
C GLU A 231 12.42 -0.20 -12.73
N GLN A 232 13.72 0.05 -12.62
CA GLN A 232 14.51 0.68 -13.69
C GLN A 232 14.45 -0.07 -15.03
N ASP A 233 14.29 -1.40 -14.99
CA ASP A 233 14.19 -2.27 -16.17
C ASP A 233 12.74 -2.50 -16.62
N TRP A 234 11.78 -1.71 -16.10
CA TRP A 234 10.37 -1.82 -16.47
C TRP A 234 10.11 -1.22 -17.85
N GLU A 235 9.74 -2.08 -18.79
CA GLU A 235 9.10 -1.69 -20.04
C GLU A 235 7.60 -2.02 -19.97
N LYS A 236 6.77 -1.08 -20.46
CA LYS A 236 5.33 -1.30 -20.51
C LYS A 236 5.03 -2.40 -21.53
N GLN A 237 4.78 -3.62 -21.03
CA GLN A 237 4.23 -4.74 -21.81
C GLN A 237 2.76 -4.53 -22.16
#